data_AF-A0A973BS93-F1
#
_entry.id   AF-A0A973BS93-F1
#
_cell.length_a   1.000
_cell.length_b   1.000
_cell.length_c   1.000
_cell.angle_alpha   90.00
_cell.angle_beta   90.00
_cell.angle_gamma   90.00
#
_symmetry.space_group_name_H-M   'P 1'
#
loop_
_entity.id
_entity.type
_entity.pdbx_description
1 polymer ?
#
loop_
_entity_poly.entity_id
_entity_poly.type
_entity_poly.pdbx_seq_one_letter_code
_entity_poly.pdbx_strand_id
1 'polypeptide(L)'
;MSERMRRGWELTKKSWSVVRSNTGLVRFPIYGGIAALIWMLTLGAGGAALLAIDEADVSLQVAGGVLVALGAYLATLSVIYFNVALAAAADEALQGRTPDLAAARAAATSRLGAIAGWAVISVVVSTLLSIIRDRAGAAGGILAAIGGTIWSLVTFLVVPVLALEQIGPIAAMKRSASL
;
A
#
# COMPACT_ATOMS: atom_id res chain seq x y z
N MET A 1 -23.15 31.75 -10.89
CA MET A 1 -22.71 30.36 -10.57
C MET A 1 -21.71 29.80 -11.61
N SER A 2 -21.94 30.02 -12.91
CA SER A 2 -21.15 29.45 -14.03
C SER A 2 -19.66 29.83 -14.08
N GLU A 3 -19.27 31.05 -13.68
CA GLU A 3 -17.86 31.48 -13.72
C GLU A 3 -16.95 30.79 -12.71
N ARG A 4 -17.46 30.47 -11.51
CA ARG A 4 -16.68 29.77 -10.48
C ARG A 4 -16.44 28.31 -10.89
N MET A 5 -17.46 27.67 -11.49
CA MET A 5 -17.34 26.32 -12.06
C MET A 5 -16.38 26.31 -13.24
N ARG A 6 -16.40 27.32 -14.13
CA ARG A 6 -15.47 27.42 -15.27
C ARG A 6 -14.01 27.61 -14.80
N ARG A 7 -13.78 28.46 -13.80
CA ARG A 7 -12.45 28.65 -13.19
C ARG A 7 -11.95 27.39 -12.46
N GLY A 8 -12.83 26.72 -11.71
CA GLY A 8 -12.51 25.43 -11.10
C GLY A 8 -12.15 24.37 -12.16
N TRP A 9 -12.89 24.32 -13.27
CA TRP A 9 -12.63 23.41 -14.38
C TRP A 9 -11.32 23.70 -15.11
N GLU A 10 -10.96 24.97 -15.28
CA GLU A 10 -9.67 25.36 -15.86
C GLU A 10 -8.49 25.04 -14.94
N LEU A 11 -8.62 25.24 -13.63
CA LEU A 11 -7.63 24.84 -12.64
C LEU A 11 -7.44 23.32 -12.65
N THR A 12 -8.54 22.56 -12.62
CA THR A 12 -8.50 21.10 -12.75
C THR A 12 -7.87 20.67 -14.08
N LYS A 13 -8.19 21.31 -15.21
CA LYS A 13 -7.56 20.99 -16.51
C LYS A 13 -6.06 21.29 -16.54
N LYS A 14 -5.62 22.40 -15.93
CA LYS A 14 -4.18 22.71 -15.83
C LYS A 14 -3.45 21.70 -14.94
N SER A 15 -3.98 21.38 -13.77
CA SER A 15 -3.42 20.35 -12.89
C SER A 15 -3.45 18.96 -13.54
N TRP A 16 -4.54 18.64 -14.25
CA TRP A 16 -4.69 17.38 -14.99
C TRP A 16 -3.74 17.28 -16.18
N SER A 17 -3.47 18.39 -16.87
CA SER A 17 -2.48 18.46 -17.94
C SER A 17 -1.09 18.14 -17.39
N VAL A 18 -0.69 18.70 -16.25
CA VAL A 18 0.62 18.46 -15.62
C VAL A 18 0.78 16.98 -15.22
N VAL A 19 -0.26 16.36 -14.67
CA VAL A 19 -0.23 14.93 -14.32
C VAL A 19 -0.20 14.04 -15.56
N ARG A 20 -1.01 14.35 -16.59
CA ARG A 20 -1.09 13.57 -17.83
C ARG A 20 0.20 13.62 -18.65
N SER A 21 0.98 14.69 -18.54
CA SER A 21 2.29 14.81 -19.18
C SER A 21 3.35 13.88 -18.60
N ASN A 22 3.12 13.30 -17.41
CA ASN A 22 4.09 12.47 -16.69
C ASN A 22 3.70 10.98 -16.69
N THR A 23 3.53 10.37 -17.87
CA THR A 23 3.16 8.95 -18.03
C THR A 23 4.16 7.96 -17.42
N GLY A 24 5.41 8.40 -17.20
CA GLY A 24 6.44 7.61 -16.52
C GLY A 24 6.08 7.20 -15.08
N LEU A 25 5.17 7.94 -14.42
CA LEU A 25 4.74 7.66 -13.04
C LEU A 25 3.98 6.34 -12.91
N VAL A 26 3.26 5.92 -13.97
CA VAL A 26 2.51 4.65 -13.99
C VAL A 26 3.41 3.43 -13.86
N ARG A 27 4.72 3.57 -14.13
CA ARG A 27 5.69 2.49 -13.98
C ARG A 27 5.79 2.00 -12.53
N PHE A 28 5.68 2.89 -11.55
CA PHE A 28 5.76 2.51 -10.13
C PHE A 28 4.66 1.52 -9.70
N PRO A 29 3.35 1.81 -9.88
CA PRO A 29 2.31 0.85 -9.51
C PRO A 29 2.38 -0.44 -10.33
N ILE A 30 2.84 -0.40 -11.59
CA ILE A 30 3.08 -1.61 -12.39
C ILE A 30 4.18 -2.47 -11.76
N TYR A 31 5.33 -1.88 -11.42
CA TYR A 31 6.41 -2.63 -10.78
C TYR A 31 6.02 -3.18 -9.41
N GLY A 32 5.26 -2.41 -8.62
CA GLY A 32 4.73 -2.87 -7.34
C GLY A 32 3.74 -4.02 -7.48
N GLY A 33 2.82 -3.93 -8.45
CA GLY A 33 1.88 -5.00 -8.75
C GLY A 33 2.58 -6.28 -9.23
N ILE A 34 3.53 -6.16 -10.15
CA ILE A 34 4.31 -7.31 -10.64
C ILE A 34 5.11 -7.95 -9.51
N ALA A 35 5.83 -7.15 -8.71
CA ALA A 35 6.59 -7.67 -7.57
C ALA A 35 5.68 -8.39 -6.56
N ALA A 36 4.52 -7.80 -6.26
CA ALA A 36 3.53 -8.42 -5.38
C ALA A 36 2.99 -9.74 -5.92
N LEU A 37 2.69 -9.81 -7.23
CA LEU A 37 2.26 -11.05 -7.88
C LEU A 37 3.34 -12.11 -7.84
N ILE A 38 4.62 -11.76 -8.06
CA ILE A 38 5.73 -12.72 -7.97
C ILE A 38 5.77 -13.35 -6.57
N TRP A 39 5.71 -12.54 -5.50
CA TRP A 39 5.71 -13.07 -4.13
C TRP A 39 4.48 -13.91 -3.81
N MET A 40 3.30 -13.50 -4.28
CA MET A 40 2.07 -14.26 -4.10
C MET A 40 2.08 -15.58 -4.86
N LEU A 41 2.62 -15.63 -6.08
CA LEU A 41 2.67 -16.86 -6.88
C LEU A 41 3.76 -17.83 -6.42
N THR A 42 4.89 -17.32 -5.95
CA THR A 42 6.00 -18.16 -5.52
C THR A 42 5.83 -18.62 -4.07
N LEU A 43 5.69 -17.69 -3.13
CA LEU A 43 5.61 -17.99 -1.70
C LEU A 43 4.18 -18.18 -1.23
N GLY A 44 3.26 -17.31 -1.65
CA GLY A 44 1.85 -17.38 -1.26
C GLY A 44 1.19 -18.69 -1.72
N ALA A 45 1.22 -18.95 -3.03
CA ALA A 45 0.63 -20.14 -3.62
C ALA A 45 1.42 -21.40 -3.26
N GLY A 46 2.76 -21.32 -3.18
CA GLY A 46 3.59 -22.43 -2.70
C GLY A 46 3.24 -22.83 -1.26
N GLY A 47 3.13 -21.84 -0.36
CA GLY A 47 2.72 -22.09 1.02
C GLY A 47 1.29 -22.61 1.14
N ALA A 48 0.35 -22.05 0.37
CA ALA A 48 -1.03 -22.53 0.32
C ALA A 48 -1.14 -23.97 -0.20
N ALA A 49 -0.31 -24.35 -1.18
CA ALA A 49 -0.24 -25.72 -1.68
C ALA A 49 0.25 -26.69 -0.60
N LEU A 50 1.23 -26.31 0.23
CA LEU A 50 1.66 -27.13 1.37
C LEU A 50 0.56 -27.30 2.41
N LEU A 51 -0.21 -26.24 2.68
CA LEU A 51 -1.34 -26.27 3.61
C LEU A 51 -2.53 -27.10 3.10
N ALA A 52 -2.62 -27.33 1.79
CA ALA A 52 -3.70 -28.10 1.17
C ALA A 52 -3.46 -29.63 1.15
N ILE A 53 -2.33 -30.10 1.70
CA ILE A 53 -2.02 -31.53 1.78
C ILE A 53 -2.77 -32.13 2.98
N ASP A 54 -3.71 -33.05 2.72
CA ASP A 54 -4.63 -33.61 3.72
C ASP A 54 -3.94 -34.30 4.91
N GLU A 55 -2.78 -34.94 4.67
CA GLU A 55 -1.97 -35.60 5.72
C GLU A 55 -0.63 -34.88 5.97
N ALA A 56 -0.61 -33.55 5.80
CA ALA A 56 0.57 -32.75 6.17
C ALA A 56 0.87 -32.88 7.66
N ASP A 57 2.12 -33.27 7.98
CA ASP A 57 2.61 -33.19 9.34
C ASP A 57 2.69 -31.73 9.84
N VAL A 58 2.90 -31.57 11.15
CA VAL A 58 2.99 -30.25 11.79
C VAL A 58 4.09 -29.39 11.16
N SER A 59 5.19 -30.01 10.70
CA SER A 59 6.30 -29.27 10.12
C SER A 59 5.94 -28.66 8.76
N LEU A 60 5.22 -29.41 7.92
CA LEU A 60 4.69 -28.98 6.64
C LEU A 60 3.61 -27.91 6.81
N GLN A 61 2.73 -28.05 7.80
CA GLN A 61 1.73 -27.03 8.11
C GLN A 61 2.36 -25.71 8.56
N VAL A 62 3.36 -25.78 9.44
CA VAL A 62 4.12 -24.59 9.89
C VAL A 62 4.86 -23.96 8.71
N ALA A 63 5.53 -24.76 7.88
CA ALA A 63 6.24 -24.27 6.70
C ALA A 63 5.28 -23.58 5.71
N GLY A 64 4.13 -24.18 5.44
CA GLY A 64 3.09 -23.61 4.59
C GLY A 64 2.58 -22.27 5.12
N GLY A 65 2.26 -22.20 6.41
CA GLY A 65 1.82 -20.97 7.06
C GLY A 65 2.86 -19.85 7.03
N VAL A 66 4.13 -20.18 7.28
CA VAL A 66 5.26 -19.23 7.20
C VAL A 66 5.44 -18.70 5.78
N LEU A 67 5.36 -19.57 4.76
CA LEU A 67 5.49 -19.16 3.36
C LEU A 67 4.35 -18.25 2.92
N VAL A 68 3.10 -18.54 3.32
CA VAL A 68 1.95 -17.66 3.05
C VAL A 68 2.15 -16.31 3.71
N ALA A 69 2.51 -16.28 4.99
CA ALA A 69 2.72 -15.04 5.73
C ALA A 69 3.87 -14.20 5.12
N LEU A 70 4.98 -14.85 4.76
CA LEU A 70 6.12 -14.20 4.12
C LEU A 70 5.77 -13.67 2.73
N GLY A 71 5.04 -14.44 1.92
CA GLY A 71 4.55 -14.02 0.62
C GLY A 71 3.64 -12.80 0.70
N ALA A 72 2.66 -12.81 1.61
CA ALA A 72 1.77 -11.68 1.85
C ALA A 72 2.52 -10.45 2.34
N TYR A 73 3.51 -10.63 3.23
CA TYR A 73 4.36 -9.54 3.72
C TYR A 73 5.20 -8.91 2.61
N LEU A 74 5.94 -9.70 1.85
CA LEU A 74 6.80 -9.20 0.78
C LEU A 74 6.00 -8.58 -0.37
N ALA A 75 4.81 -9.13 -0.67
CA ALA A 75 3.89 -8.53 -1.62
C ALA A 75 3.43 -7.15 -1.15
N THR A 76 2.96 -7.06 0.10
CA THR A 76 2.47 -5.81 0.70
C THR A 76 3.59 -4.75 0.80
N LEU A 77 4.77 -5.17 1.25
CA LEU A 77 5.98 -4.34 1.30
C LEU A 77 6.30 -3.74 -0.07
N SER A 78 6.28 -4.56 -1.12
CA SER A 78 6.57 -4.15 -2.49
C SER A 78 5.56 -3.10 -2.95
N VAL A 79 4.26 -3.33 -2.77
CA VAL A 79 3.21 -2.36 -3.15
C VAL A 79 3.41 -1.02 -2.43
N ILE A 80 3.58 -1.05 -1.10
CA ILE A 80 3.75 0.18 -0.31
C ILE A 80 5.02 0.94 -0.74
N TYR A 81 6.13 0.23 -0.96
CA TYR A 81 7.38 0.83 -1.41
C TYR A 81 7.21 1.60 -2.72
N PHE A 82 6.57 0.99 -3.71
CA PHE A 82 6.34 1.64 -5.00
C PHE A 82 5.29 2.75 -4.92
N ASN A 83 4.31 2.66 -4.02
CA ASN A 83 3.37 3.74 -3.75
C ASN A 83 4.05 4.95 -3.10
N VAL A 84 5.01 4.73 -2.20
CA VAL A 84 5.83 5.79 -1.60
C VAL A 84 6.72 6.45 -2.66
N ALA A 85 7.35 5.67 -3.54
CA ALA A 85 8.13 6.22 -4.66
C ALA A 85 7.23 7.02 -5.62
N LEU A 86 6.04 6.52 -5.94
CA LEU A 86 5.05 7.22 -6.75
C LEU A 86 4.65 8.55 -6.12
N ALA A 87 4.39 8.57 -4.81
CA ALA A 87 4.02 9.79 -4.08
C ALA A 87 5.15 10.83 -4.12
N ALA A 88 6.41 10.41 -3.94
CA ALA A 88 7.57 11.31 -4.05
C ALA A 88 7.72 11.89 -5.46
N ALA A 89 7.56 11.08 -6.50
CA ALA A 89 7.62 11.55 -7.89
C ALA A 89 6.42 12.44 -8.27
N ALA A 90 5.24 12.16 -7.71
CA ALA A 90 4.06 12.98 -7.91
C ALA A 90 4.20 14.36 -7.25
N ASP A 91 4.85 14.45 -6.08
CA ASP A 91 5.15 15.73 -5.42
C ASP A 91 6.04 16.63 -6.30
N GLU A 92 7.07 16.07 -6.95
CA GLU A 92 7.88 16.81 -7.92
C GLU A 92 7.06 17.32 -9.11
N ALA A 93 6.19 16.46 -9.67
CA ALA A 93 5.31 16.84 -10.79
C ALA A 93 4.38 18.01 -10.40
N LEU A 94 3.81 17.96 -9.19
CA LEU A 94 2.91 18.98 -8.68
C LEU A 94 3.61 20.32 -8.43
N GLN A 95 4.91 20.30 -8.12
CA GLN A 95 5.76 21.49 -8.00
C GLN A 95 6.27 22.02 -9.35
N GLY A 96 5.80 21.46 -10.46
CA GLY A 96 6.17 21.87 -11.82
C GLY A 96 7.57 21.39 -12.25
N ARG A 97 8.19 20.47 -11.50
CA ARG A 97 9.45 19.83 -11.87
C ARG A 97 9.22 18.60 -12.73
N THR A 98 10.24 18.20 -13.48
CA THR A 98 10.27 16.90 -14.18
C THR A 98 10.55 15.79 -13.16
N PRO A 99 9.65 14.81 -12.97
CA PRO A 99 9.83 13.76 -11.95
C PRO A 99 11.07 12.91 -12.22
N ASP A 100 11.97 12.83 -11.24
CA ASP A 100 13.11 11.90 -11.30
C ASP A 100 12.76 10.56 -10.64
N LEU A 101 12.68 9.51 -11.47
CA LEU A 101 12.39 8.16 -11.01
C LEU A 101 13.50 7.59 -10.10
N ALA A 102 14.75 8.04 -10.27
CA ALA A 102 15.87 7.61 -9.43
C ALA A 102 15.78 8.27 -8.05
N ALA A 103 15.60 9.59 -7.98
CA ALA A 103 15.36 10.30 -6.73
C ALA A 103 14.15 9.76 -5.98
N ALA A 104 13.04 9.48 -6.68
CA ALA A 104 11.84 8.90 -6.07
C ALA A 104 12.08 7.50 -5.45
N ARG A 105 12.85 6.64 -6.12
CA ARG A 105 13.27 5.33 -5.54
C ARG A 105 14.20 5.52 -4.35
N ALA A 106 15.14 6.45 -4.42
CA ALA A 106 16.03 6.76 -3.31
C ALA A 106 15.24 7.26 -2.09
N ALA A 107 14.22 8.10 -2.31
CA ALA A 107 13.31 8.56 -1.28
C ALA A 107 12.54 7.41 -0.63
N ALA A 108 12.00 6.47 -1.41
CA ALA A 108 11.36 5.28 -0.85
C ALA A 108 12.36 4.37 -0.10
N THR A 109 13.57 4.23 -0.63
CA THR A 109 14.64 3.41 -0.02
C THR A 109 15.06 3.95 1.34
N SER A 110 15.19 5.28 1.50
CA SER A 110 15.53 5.90 2.78
C SER A 110 14.46 5.70 3.86
N ARG A 111 13.26 5.26 3.47
CA ARG A 111 12.10 5.02 4.33
C ARG A 111 11.74 3.55 4.48
N LEU A 112 12.62 2.63 4.03
CA LEU A 112 12.35 1.19 4.03
C LEU A 112 11.94 0.66 5.40
N GLY A 113 12.52 1.15 6.50
CA GLY A 113 12.14 0.73 7.84
C GLY A 113 10.68 1.07 8.19
N ALA A 114 10.22 2.27 7.82
CA ALA A 114 8.84 2.70 8.07
C ALA A 114 7.84 1.95 7.15
N ILE A 115 8.22 1.75 5.88
CA ILE A 115 7.46 0.94 4.91
C ILE A 115 7.34 -0.50 5.41
N ALA A 116 8.43 -1.09 5.90
CA ALA A 116 8.47 -2.44 6.43
C ALA A 116 7.57 -2.60 7.66
N GLY A 117 7.62 -1.65 8.60
CA GLY A 117 6.73 -1.64 9.76
C GLY A 117 5.25 -1.51 9.36
N TRP A 118 4.95 -0.62 8.41
CA TRP A 118 3.59 -0.45 7.90
C TRP A 118 3.07 -1.68 7.16
N ALA A 119 3.94 -2.38 6.43
CA ALA A 119 3.59 -3.62 5.75
C ALA A 119 3.17 -4.72 6.73
N VAL A 120 3.84 -4.86 7.88
CA VAL A 120 3.43 -5.80 8.93
C VAL A 120 2.02 -5.48 9.43
N ILE A 121 1.77 -4.22 9.81
CA ILE A 121 0.45 -3.77 10.29
C ILE A 121 -0.61 -4.05 9.22
N SER A 122 -0.29 -3.75 7.96
CA SER A 122 -1.22 -3.93 6.84
C SER A 122 -1.58 -5.40 6.61
N VAL A 123 -0.62 -6.31 6.70
CA VAL A 123 -0.89 -7.74 6.60
C VAL A 123 -1.76 -8.19 7.76
N VAL A 124 -1.42 -7.83 9.00
CA VAL A 124 -2.19 -8.21 10.19
C VAL A 124 -3.63 -7.73 10.09
N VAL A 125 -3.86 -6.46 9.76
CA VAL A 125 -5.22 -5.91 9.66
C VAL A 125 -5.99 -6.56 8.51
N SER A 126 -5.34 -6.77 7.35
CA SER A 126 -5.98 -7.44 6.22
C SER A 126 -6.38 -8.87 6.56
N THR A 127 -5.51 -9.62 7.24
CA THR A 127 -5.79 -10.99 7.70
C THR A 127 -6.92 -11.01 8.72
N LEU A 128 -6.93 -10.08 9.69
CA LEU A 128 -8.01 -9.98 10.68
C LEU A 128 -9.37 -9.67 10.01
N LEU A 129 -9.39 -8.73 9.06
CA LEU A 129 -10.61 -8.41 8.32
C LEU A 129 -11.09 -9.60 7.48
N SER A 130 -10.18 -10.39 6.89
CA SER A 130 -10.52 -11.63 6.19
C SER A 130 -11.13 -12.66 7.14
N ILE A 131 -10.52 -12.90 8.31
CA ILE A 131 -11.06 -13.84 9.31
C ILE A 131 -12.46 -13.44 9.78
N ILE A 132 -12.69 -12.14 10.04
CA ILE A 132 -14.01 -11.63 10.45
C ILE A 132 -15.05 -11.87 9.35
N ARG A 133 -14.66 -11.63 8.09
CA ARG A 133 -15.53 -11.85 6.93
C ARG A 133 -15.92 -13.33 6.80
N ASP A 134 -14.97 -14.24 6.99
CA ASP A 134 -15.17 -15.67 6.81
C ASP A 134 -15.99 -16.31 7.94
N ARG A 135 -15.93 -15.74 9.16
CA ARG A 135 -16.56 -16.35 10.36
C ARG A 135 -17.96 -15.86 10.70
N ALA A 136 -18.39 -14.67 10.25
CA ALA A 136 -19.60 -14.01 10.77
C ALA A 136 -20.79 -13.91 9.79
N GLY A 137 -20.79 -14.66 8.69
CA GLY A 137 -21.90 -14.71 7.74
C GLY A 137 -22.27 -13.32 7.18
N ALA A 138 -23.56 -13.06 6.90
CA ALA A 138 -24.01 -11.79 6.33
C ALA A 138 -23.68 -10.56 7.21
N ALA A 139 -23.75 -10.69 8.53
CA ALA A 139 -23.40 -9.61 9.47
C ALA A 139 -21.88 -9.34 9.50
N GLY A 140 -21.07 -10.40 9.40
CA GLY A 140 -19.62 -10.32 9.25
C GLY A 140 -19.20 -9.59 7.98
N GLY A 141 -19.91 -9.83 6.87
CA GLY A 141 -19.67 -9.13 5.62
C GLY A 141 -19.84 -7.61 5.74
N ILE A 142 -20.88 -7.15 6.45
CA ILE A 142 -21.13 -5.71 6.66
C ILE A 142 -20.03 -5.09 7.54
N LEU A 143 -19.69 -5.73 8.66
CA LEU A 143 -18.64 -5.24 9.55
C LEU A 143 -17.27 -5.20 8.86
N ALA A 144 -16.93 -6.25 8.10
CA ALA A 144 -15.70 -6.30 7.32
C ALA A 144 -15.68 -5.26 6.18
N ALA A 145 -16.84 -4.94 5.59
CA ALA A 145 -16.94 -3.90 4.57
C ALA A 145 -16.72 -2.49 5.15
N ILE A 146 -17.32 -2.20 6.31
CA ILE A 146 -17.10 -0.94 7.04
C ILE A 146 -15.63 -0.83 7.48
N GLY A 147 -15.11 -1.87 8.11
CA GLY A 147 -13.70 -1.94 8.53
C GLY A 147 -12.75 -1.79 7.36
N GLY A 148 -13.02 -2.44 6.22
CA GLY A 148 -12.24 -2.29 4.99
C GLY A 148 -12.30 -0.88 4.40
N THR A 149 -13.44 -0.20 4.52
CA THR A 149 -13.57 1.19 4.07
C THR A 149 -12.77 2.13 4.96
N ILE A 150 -12.84 1.99 6.28
CA ILE A 150 -12.02 2.76 7.22
C ILE A 150 -10.53 2.49 6.95
N TRP A 151 -10.18 1.22 6.73
CA TRP A 151 -8.82 0.81 6.45
C TRP A 151 -8.26 1.43 5.15
N SER A 152 -9.08 1.54 4.10
CA SER A 152 -8.66 2.15 2.84
C SER A 152 -8.35 3.64 3.02
N LEU A 153 -9.16 4.36 3.82
CA LEU A 153 -8.92 5.76 4.16
C LEU A 153 -7.61 5.93 4.96
N VAL A 154 -7.38 5.08 5.96
CA VAL A 154 -6.13 5.09 6.73
C VAL A 154 -4.93 4.86 5.81
N THR A 155 -5.01 3.87 4.92
CA THR A 155 -3.93 3.57 3.98
C THR A 155 -3.66 4.73 3.01
N PHE A 156 -4.71 5.38 2.52
CA PHE A 156 -4.60 6.55 1.65
C PHE A 156 -3.89 7.73 2.33
N LEU A 157 -4.08 7.91 3.63
CA LEU A 157 -3.42 8.97 4.41
C LEU A 157 -1.99 8.61 4.81
N VAL A 158 -1.74 7.34 5.14
CA VAL A 158 -0.42 6.89 5.60
C VAL A 158 0.60 6.87 4.48
N VAL A 159 0.22 6.55 3.23
CA VAL A 159 1.17 6.54 2.10
C VAL A 159 1.85 7.91 1.88
N PRO A 160 1.11 9.04 1.78
CA PRO A 160 1.71 10.37 1.73
C PRO A 160 2.52 10.72 2.97
N VAL A 161 2.07 10.36 4.17
CA VAL A 161 2.82 10.63 5.42
C VAL A 161 4.15 9.89 5.41
N LEU A 162 4.16 8.60 5.06
CA LEU A 162 5.39 7.83 4.91
C LEU A 162 6.30 8.46 3.85
N ALA A 163 5.75 8.93 2.73
CA ALA A 163 6.52 9.53 1.66
C ALA A 163 7.10 10.91 2.03
N LEU A 164 6.36 11.75 2.74
CA LEU A 164 6.68 13.17 2.91
C LEU A 164 7.26 13.49 4.29
N GLU A 165 6.85 12.77 5.34
CA GLU A 165 7.32 12.99 6.70
C GLU A 165 8.35 11.92 7.10
N GLN A 166 9.58 12.35 7.38
CA GLN A 166 10.66 11.49 7.89
C GLN A 166 10.47 11.12 9.37
N ILE A 167 9.26 10.73 9.76
CA ILE A 167 8.93 10.32 11.13
C ILE A 167 8.22 8.98 11.07
N GLY A 168 8.76 7.99 11.80
CA GLY A 168 8.11 6.70 11.95
C GLY A 168 6.70 6.87 12.55
N PRO A 169 5.75 5.95 12.29
CA PRO A 169 4.34 6.10 12.64
C PRO A 169 4.09 6.44 14.13
N ILE A 170 4.95 5.97 15.03
CA ILE A 170 4.89 6.28 16.48
C ILE A 170 5.25 7.74 16.78
N ALA A 171 6.19 8.33 16.03
CA ALA A 171 6.64 9.70 16.22
C ALA A 171 5.63 10.74 15.69
N ALA A 172 4.92 10.42 14.60
CA ALA A 172 3.82 11.24 14.09
C ALA A 172 2.65 11.31 15.11
N MET A 173 2.27 10.17 15.70
CA MET A 173 1.24 10.13 16.75
C MET A 173 1.64 10.93 18.01
N LYS A 174 2.90 10.82 18.44
CA LYS A 174 3.40 11.59 19.60
C LYS A 174 3.40 13.09 19.37
N ARG A 175 3.66 13.55 18.14
CA ARG A 175 3.69 14.97 17.78
C ARG A 175 2.29 15.58 17.77
N SER A 176 1.28 14.84 17.30
CA SER A 176 -0.12 15.29 17.37
C SER A 176 -0.70 15.30 18.79
N ALA A 177 -0.15 14.52 19.72
CA ALA A 177 -0.55 14.55 21.13
C ALA A 177 0.14 15.67 21.94
N SER A 178 1.19 16.27 21.38
CA SER A 178 1.91 17.41 21.97
C SER A 178 1.50 18.77 21.39
N LEU A 179 0.55 18.79 20.45
CA LEU A 179 -0.13 19.98 19.94
C LEU A 179 -1.53 20.04 20.56
#